data_AF-A0A6J0BS70-F1
#
_entry.id   AF-A0A6J0BS70-F1
#
_cell.length_a   1.000
_cell.length_b   1.000
_cell.length_c   1.000
_cell.angle_alpha   90.00
_cell.angle_beta   90.00
_cell.angle_gamma   90.00
#
_symmetry.space_group_name_H-M   'P 1'
#
loop_
_entity.id
_entity.type
_entity.pdbx_description
1 polymer ?
#
loop_
_entity_poly.entity_id
_entity_poly.type
_entity_poly.pdbx_seq_one_letter_code
_entity_poly.pdbx_strand_id
1 'polypeptide(L)'
;MFNLYQNMNRREEGENRREPDMTGHDRFCQVRPKSRRKRRQVTRRAQSAIELDTEAMLSARGVLDRRGRSASIEDDESEEEKGYQLTNKIDSLAKILFNRVTAARNREQNDIRNGRHQYTALDCYGPSACEDVGECMEMEKRSRIQALTICQSHLKGSTRYSLTKQLNNVGSRVDKHWFAVRDTTLKADRLLTLAPLSRNCPINICSSIRETLNHLFLALQHPYICPVLDLDFKEFRGENYVILVQPINQGSLKDLIYGIERNCWNEDWSQKYVTRGKGLPLPQVQRLGRQILEALLFLKERGFPTVTHLHSGNVIVQNGVARLAGLENTLLGFTSRIYPVVTSRSSHLNFIDTICFGHVLFEMCAGYELCSFKPTETQLSDINKYPQILEILELIFEQPDARYPSVEELLLHDLFRNIDLREMRSAPVTMFRPTLSPPVVNLLDGIKRKHINKSRHRSHSAGDVPAARRIYW
;
A
#
# COMPACT_ATOMS: atom_id res chain seq x y z
N MET A 1 -63.68 -15.32 -34.77
CA MET A 1 -65.04 -14.78 -34.59
C MET A 1 -64.95 -13.56 -33.68
N PHE A 2 -65.47 -12.44 -34.18
CA PHE A 2 -65.75 -11.13 -33.55
C PHE A 2 -64.61 -10.23 -33.05
N ASN A 3 -64.17 -9.38 -33.98
CA ASN A 3 -63.67 -8.01 -33.80
C ASN A 3 -64.81 -7.04 -33.42
N LEU A 4 -64.49 -5.94 -32.74
CA LEU A 4 -65.22 -4.67 -32.89
C LEU A 4 -64.29 -3.44 -32.73
N TYR A 5 -64.01 -2.83 -33.89
CA TYR A 5 -63.80 -1.40 -34.26
C TYR A 5 -62.78 -0.51 -33.51
N GLN A 6 -61.71 0.03 -34.14
CA GLN A 6 -61.63 1.15 -35.14
C GLN A 6 -62.11 2.49 -34.57
N ASN A 7 -61.52 3.68 -34.77
CA ASN A 7 -60.52 4.22 -35.71
C ASN A 7 -60.07 5.62 -35.18
N MET A 8 -58.90 6.11 -35.60
CA MET A 8 -58.72 7.37 -36.37
C MET A 8 -57.30 7.94 -36.21
N ASN A 9 -56.50 7.74 -37.25
CA ASN A 9 -55.35 8.56 -37.60
C ASN A 9 -55.84 9.90 -38.19
N ARG A 10 -55.23 11.02 -37.82
CA ARG A 10 -55.04 12.18 -38.71
C ARG A 10 -53.63 12.73 -38.53
N ARG A 11 -52.79 12.48 -39.54
CA ARG A 11 -51.66 13.34 -39.89
C ARG A 11 -52.23 14.56 -40.62
N GLU A 12 -51.65 15.73 -40.38
CA GLU A 12 -51.26 16.64 -41.46
C GLU A 12 -50.24 17.66 -40.96
N GLU A 13 -49.41 18.06 -41.91
CA GLU A 13 -48.09 18.67 -41.83
C GLU A 13 -48.18 20.20 -41.79
N GLY A 14 -47.10 20.89 -41.41
CA GLY A 14 -46.92 22.30 -41.79
C GLY A 14 -45.99 23.15 -40.94
N GLU A 15 -44.85 23.51 -41.54
CA GLU A 15 -44.04 24.72 -41.34
C GLU A 15 -42.84 24.73 -40.37
N ASN A 16 -41.68 24.51 -41.02
CA ASN A 16 -40.33 24.96 -40.70
C ASN A 16 -40.25 26.35 -40.04
N ARG A 17 -39.55 26.45 -38.90
CA ARG A 17 -38.76 27.64 -38.56
C ARG A 17 -37.35 27.25 -38.11
N ARG A 18 -36.38 27.83 -38.82
CA ARG A 18 -34.93 27.63 -38.72
C ARG A 18 -34.42 28.06 -37.34
N GLU A 19 -33.58 27.23 -36.72
CA GLU A 19 -32.77 27.59 -35.56
C GLU A 19 -31.67 28.57 -35.99
N PRO A 20 -31.39 29.65 -35.22
CA PRO A 20 -30.27 30.53 -35.51
C PRO A 20 -28.95 29.95 -34.97
N ASP A 21 -27.92 29.97 -35.82
CA ASP A 21 -26.53 29.73 -35.47
C ASP A 21 -26.07 30.69 -34.37
N MET A 22 -25.70 30.16 -33.20
CA MET A 22 -25.12 30.93 -32.10
C MET A 22 -23.70 30.45 -31.82
N THR A 23 -22.73 31.31 -32.08
CA THR A 23 -21.30 31.08 -31.89
C THR A 23 -20.88 31.35 -30.44
N GLY A 24 -20.33 30.32 -29.77
CA GLY A 24 -19.12 30.35 -28.94
C GLY A 24 -18.85 31.39 -27.82
N HIS A 25 -19.72 32.35 -27.49
CA HIS A 25 -19.40 33.35 -26.45
C HIS A 25 -20.51 33.71 -25.44
N ASP A 26 -21.75 33.23 -25.61
CA ASP A 26 -22.91 33.67 -24.79
C ASP A 26 -23.32 32.72 -23.64
N ARG A 27 -22.45 31.82 -23.20
CA ARG A 27 -22.75 30.92 -22.05
C ARG A 27 -22.45 31.51 -20.66
N PHE A 28 -22.09 32.79 -20.55
CA PHE A 28 -21.63 33.38 -19.28
C PHE A 28 -22.43 34.55 -18.70
N CYS A 29 -23.71 34.71 -19.07
CA CYS A 29 -24.62 35.65 -18.41
C CYS A 29 -25.97 34.99 -18.09
N GLN A 30 -26.09 34.41 -16.90
CA GLN A 30 -27.40 34.05 -16.32
C GLN A 30 -27.67 34.89 -15.07
N VAL A 31 -28.72 35.71 -15.15
CA VAL A 31 -29.25 36.56 -14.08
C VAL A 31 -29.99 35.70 -13.05
N ARG A 32 -29.62 35.79 -11.77
CA ARG A 32 -30.28 35.09 -10.66
C ARG A 32 -31.62 35.74 -10.29
N PRO A 33 -32.72 34.97 -10.11
CA PRO A 33 -33.96 35.51 -9.58
C PRO A 33 -33.86 35.78 -8.06
N LYS A 34 -34.19 37.01 -7.66
CA LYS A 34 -34.30 37.44 -6.26
C LYS A 34 -35.65 37.01 -5.69
N SER A 35 -35.66 36.10 -4.71
CA SER A 35 -36.80 35.97 -3.79
C SER A 35 -36.33 35.86 -2.34
N ARG A 36 -36.71 36.86 -1.53
CA ARG A 36 -36.57 36.88 -0.07
C ARG A 36 -37.74 36.12 0.54
N ARG A 37 -37.50 35.12 1.40
CA ARG A 37 -38.53 34.61 2.33
C ARG A 37 -37.99 34.53 3.77
N LYS A 38 -38.88 34.91 4.68
CA LYS A 38 -38.69 35.34 6.07
C LYS A 38 -38.18 34.25 7.02
N ARG A 39 -37.40 34.69 8.00
CA ARG A 39 -36.87 33.99 9.18
C ARG A 39 -38.02 33.48 10.07
N ARG A 40 -38.03 32.20 10.42
CA ARG A 40 -38.93 31.62 11.44
C ARG A 40 -38.34 31.80 12.85
N GLN A 41 -39.20 32.15 13.80
CA GLN A 41 -38.91 32.33 15.22
C GLN A 41 -38.75 30.97 15.92
N VAL A 42 -37.73 30.81 16.76
CA VAL A 42 -37.49 29.61 17.57
C VAL A 42 -37.84 29.92 19.03
N THR A 43 -38.71 29.10 19.61
CA THR A 43 -39.15 29.11 21.01
C THR A 43 -38.13 28.47 21.95
N ARG A 44 -38.07 29.00 23.19
CA ARG A 44 -37.16 28.64 24.30
C ARG A 44 -37.54 27.33 25.04
N ARG A 45 -36.52 26.80 25.77
CA ARG A 45 -36.43 25.77 26.85
C ARG A 45 -35.92 24.39 26.38
N ALA A 46 -34.98 23.71 27.07
CA ALA A 46 -34.58 23.76 28.48
C ALA A 46 -33.05 23.65 28.70
N GLN A 47 -32.57 24.19 29.83
CA GLN A 47 -31.22 24.08 30.39
C GLN A 47 -31.14 22.96 31.43
N SER A 48 -30.00 22.26 31.48
CA SER A 48 -29.29 21.69 32.65
C SER A 48 -28.42 20.51 32.16
N ALA A 49 -27.24 20.17 32.64
CA ALA A 49 -26.22 20.75 33.52
C ALA A 49 -25.08 19.71 33.47
N ILE A 50 -23.83 20.13 33.22
CA ILE A 50 -22.58 19.52 33.71
C ILE A 50 -21.44 20.39 33.17
N GLU A 51 -20.95 21.25 34.04
CA GLU A 51 -19.63 21.87 33.96
C GLU A 51 -18.67 20.88 34.61
N LEU A 52 -17.66 20.43 33.87
CA LEU A 52 -16.53 19.70 34.44
C LEU A 52 -15.34 20.67 34.53
N ASP A 53 -15.00 20.97 35.77
CA ASP A 53 -13.99 21.92 36.19
C ASP A 53 -12.58 21.36 35.93
N THR A 54 -11.86 22.00 35.01
CA THR A 54 -10.53 21.58 34.53
C THR A 54 -9.38 21.99 35.45
N GLU A 55 -9.62 22.74 36.53
CA GLU A 55 -8.55 23.14 37.46
C GLU A 55 -8.32 22.17 38.63
N ALA A 56 -9.24 21.24 38.89
CA ALA A 56 -9.12 20.30 40.02
C ALA A 56 -8.20 19.08 39.76
N MET A 57 -7.74 18.85 38.52
CA MET A 57 -6.85 17.72 38.20
C MET A 57 -5.35 18.05 38.20
N LEU A 58 -4.97 19.33 38.36
CA LEU A 58 -3.57 19.77 38.30
C LEU A 58 -2.86 19.85 39.66
N SER A 59 -3.54 19.51 40.76
CA SER A 59 -2.97 19.57 42.11
C SER A 59 -2.70 18.22 42.79
N ALA A 60 -2.80 17.09 42.07
CA ALA A 60 -2.40 15.77 42.58
C ALA A 60 -1.02 15.32 42.07
N ARG A 61 -0.11 16.27 41.78
CA ARG A 61 1.20 16.02 41.18
C ARG A 61 2.40 16.40 42.07
N GLY A 62 2.18 16.44 43.38
CA GLY A 62 3.18 17.00 44.30
C GLY A 62 3.18 16.40 45.69
N VAL A 63 3.28 15.08 45.84
CA VAL A 63 3.86 14.46 47.05
C VAL A 63 4.43 13.11 46.65
N LEU A 64 5.77 13.03 46.59
CA LEU A 64 6.62 11.90 47.00
C LEU A 64 7.99 12.04 46.32
N ASP A 65 8.75 13.03 46.77
CA ASP A 65 10.19 13.03 46.59
C ASP A 65 10.83 13.37 47.94
N ARG A 66 11.45 12.37 48.58
CA ARG A 66 12.67 12.49 49.43
C ARG A 66 13.01 11.19 50.17
N ARG A 67 14.07 10.52 49.71
CA ARG A 67 15.17 9.81 50.43
C ARG A 67 15.63 8.63 49.58
N GLY A 68 16.88 8.47 49.14
CA GLY A 68 18.10 9.26 49.24
C GLY A 68 19.30 8.50 48.63
N ARG A 69 20.38 9.26 48.32
CA ARG A 69 21.82 8.91 48.30
C ARG A 69 22.42 7.96 47.22
N SER A 70 23.03 8.60 46.22
CA SER A 70 24.46 8.53 45.76
C SER A 70 25.17 7.21 45.43
N ALA A 71 25.69 7.11 44.18
CA ALA A 71 27.10 6.79 43.81
C ALA A 71 27.30 6.92 42.27
N SER A 72 28.53 7.25 41.85
CA SER A 72 28.98 7.59 40.48
C SER A 72 29.69 6.45 39.75
N ILE A 73 30.02 6.68 38.45
CA ILE A 73 31.07 6.04 37.61
C ILE A 73 30.66 4.66 37.02
N GLU A 74 30.89 4.27 35.76
CA GLU A 74 31.64 4.77 34.58
C GLU A 74 31.00 4.18 33.29
N ASP A 75 31.46 4.67 32.14
CA ASP A 75 31.05 4.36 30.76
C ASP A 75 30.83 2.88 30.42
N ASP A 76 29.77 2.59 29.66
CA ASP A 76 29.65 1.35 28.90
C ASP A 76 29.11 1.68 27.49
N GLU A 77 29.98 1.53 26.49
CA GLU A 77 29.68 1.79 25.08
C GLU A 77 28.58 0.86 24.58
N SER A 78 27.52 1.48 24.07
CA SER A 78 26.25 0.90 23.70
C SER A 78 26.32 -0.22 22.64
N GLU A 79 25.65 -1.34 22.95
CA GLU A 79 25.24 -2.42 22.02
C GLU A 79 24.46 -1.92 20.78
N GLU A 80 24.05 -0.65 20.74
CA GLU A 80 23.38 -0.02 19.60
C GLU A 80 24.30 0.08 18.35
N GLU A 81 25.59 0.39 18.50
CA GLU A 81 26.51 0.55 17.36
C GLU A 81 26.72 -0.73 16.55
N LYS A 82 26.69 -1.90 17.20
CA LYS A 82 26.85 -3.20 16.52
C LYS A 82 25.65 -3.52 15.63
N GLY A 83 24.44 -3.11 16.05
CA GLY A 83 23.22 -3.21 15.24
C GLY A 83 23.32 -2.37 13.96
N TYR A 84 23.78 -1.12 14.09
CA TYR A 84 23.97 -0.21 12.96
C TYR A 84 24.98 -0.74 11.92
N GLN A 85 26.06 -1.38 12.35
CA GLN A 85 27.06 -1.94 11.43
C GLN A 85 26.55 -3.16 10.66
N LEU A 86 25.74 -4.03 11.29
CA LEU A 86 25.16 -5.19 10.61
C LEU A 86 24.05 -4.79 9.62
N THR A 87 23.22 -3.80 9.98
CA THR A 87 22.20 -3.25 9.06
C THR A 87 22.84 -2.55 7.88
N ASN A 88 23.96 -1.83 8.08
CA ASN A 88 24.70 -1.20 7.00
C ASN A 88 25.32 -2.23 6.04
N LYS A 89 25.76 -3.39 6.54
CA LYS A 89 26.28 -4.49 5.70
C LYS A 89 25.18 -5.16 4.88
N ILE A 90 23.99 -5.38 5.45
CA ILE A 90 22.84 -5.97 4.74
C ILE A 90 22.26 -4.98 3.71
N ASP A 91 22.16 -3.69 4.08
CA ASP A 91 21.73 -2.61 3.19
C ASP A 91 22.74 -2.38 2.06
N SER A 92 24.04 -2.51 2.34
CA SER A 92 25.08 -2.47 1.31
C SER A 92 25.01 -3.67 0.38
N LEU A 93 24.69 -4.88 0.86
CA LEU A 93 24.51 -6.07 0.01
C LEU A 93 23.24 -5.97 -0.85
N ALA A 94 22.13 -5.47 -0.30
CA ALA A 94 20.92 -5.18 -1.06
C ALA A 94 21.22 -4.10 -2.12
N LYS A 95 21.85 -2.98 -1.74
CA LYS A 95 22.27 -1.95 -2.69
C LYS A 95 23.22 -2.50 -3.76
N ILE A 96 24.17 -3.37 -3.43
CA ILE A 96 25.10 -3.93 -4.41
C ILE A 96 24.39 -4.90 -5.37
N LEU A 97 23.56 -5.82 -4.86
CA LEU A 97 22.81 -6.77 -5.70
C LEU A 97 21.79 -6.05 -6.58
N PHE A 98 21.07 -5.06 -6.05
CA PHE A 98 20.02 -4.34 -6.80
C PHE A 98 20.59 -3.22 -7.70
N ASN A 99 21.68 -2.55 -7.32
CA ASN A 99 22.37 -1.61 -8.22
C ASN A 99 23.12 -2.34 -9.35
N ARG A 100 23.61 -3.57 -9.13
CA ARG A 100 24.22 -4.38 -10.22
C ARG A 100 23.20 -4.74 -11.31
N VAL A 101 22.00 -5.16 -10.92
CA VAL A 101 20.88 -5.42 -11.86
C VAL A 101 20.49 -4.15 -12.63
N THR A 102 20.55 -2.98 -11.98
CA THR A 102 20.20 -1.69 -12.60
C THR A 102 21.31 -1.13 -13.50
N ALA A 103 22.58 -1.27 -13.10
CA ALA A 103 23.75 -0.81 -13.85
C ALA A 103 24.00 -1.65 -15.12
N ALA A 104 23.75 -2.96 -15.08
CA ALA A 104 23.82 -3.84 -16.24
C ALA A 104 22.82 -3.40 -17.33
N ARG A 105 21.59 -3.04 -16.93
CA ARG A 105 20.52 -2.61 -17.83
C ARG A 105 20.77 -1.23 -18.47
N ASN A 106 21.47 -0.34 -17.75
CA ASN A 106 21.82 1.01 -18.25
C ASN A 106 22.99 1.01 -19.25
N ARG A 107 23.89 0.01 -19.24
CA ARG A 107 24.97 -0.11 -20.23
C ARG A 107 24.42 -0.43 -21.62
N GLU A 108 23.54 -1.43 -21.74
CA GLU A 108 22.95 -1.81 -23.03
C GLU A 108 22.10 -0.69 -23.67
N GLN A 109 21.37 0.08 -22.86
CA GLN A 109 20.54 1.18 -23.37
C GLN A 109 21.39 2.34 -23.94
N ASN A 110 22.60 2.56 -23.41
CA ASN A 110 23.54 3.55 -23.91
C ASN A 110 24.30 3.07 -25.15
N ASP A 111 24.62 1.77 -25.23
CA ASP A 111 25.31 1.18 -26.38
C ASP A 111 24.42 1.10 -27.63
N ILE A 112 23.09 0.99 -27.47
CA ILE A 112 22.14 1.04 -28.59
C ILE A 112 21.95 2.47 -29.12
N ARG A 113 22.36 3.51 -28.36
CA ARG A 113 22.09 4.92 -28.68
C ARG A 113 23.26 5.65 -29.34
N ASN A 114 24.49 5.16 -29.20
CA ASN A 114 25.68 5.77 -29.80
C ASN A 114 26.38 4.80 -30.77
N GLY A 115 25.96 4.87 -32.04
CA GLY A 115 26.73 4.31 -33.15
C GLY A 115 28.06 5.04 -33.32
N ARG A 116 29.14 4.25 -33.47
CA ARG A 116 30.57 4.63 -33.53
C ARG A 116 31.09 5.16 -32.19
N HIS A 117 32.16 4.57 -31.65
CA HIS A 117 33.56 4.93 -31.87
C HIS A 117 34.44 3.77 -31.35
N GLN A 118 35.43 3.36 -32.16
CA GLN A 118 36.51 2.48 -31.74
C GLN A 118 37.39 3.21 -30.72
N TYR A 119 37.62 2.62 -29.55
CA TYR A 119 38.87 2.79 -28.80
C TYR A 119 39.19 1.50 -28.05
N THR A 120 40.35 0.94 -28.40
CA THR A 120 41.09 -0.11 -27.71
C THR A 120 41.47 0.37 -26.31
N ALA A 121 41.04 -0.33 -25.26
CA ALA A 121 41.55 -0.13 -23.90
C ALA A 121 41.63 -1.48 -23.17
N LEU A 122 42.85 -2.02 -23.16
CA LEU A 122 43.49 -2.91 -22.20
C LEU A 122 42.59 -3.83 -21.34
N ASP A 123 42.71 -5.12 -21.67
CA ASP A 123 42.41 -6.28 -20.84
C ASP A 123 42.89 -6.11 -19.39
N CYS A 124 41.96 -5.96 -18.45
CA CYS A 124 42.25 -6.01 -17.02
C CYS A 124 41.03 -6.29 -16.12
N TYR A 125 39.98 -7.01 -16.55
CA TYR A 125 39.01 -7.64 -15.62
C TYR A 125 38.41 -8.89 -16.27
N GLY A 126 38.45 -10.03 -15.57
CA GLY A 126 38.17 -11.37 -16.09
C GLY A 126 36.73 -11.66 -16.59
N PRO A 127 36.44 -12.89 -17.03
CA PRO A 127 35.26 -13.23 -17.86
C PRO A 127 33.88 -13.14 -17.19
N SER A 128 33.78 -12.73 -15.92
CA SER A 128 32.60 -13.06 -15.10
C SER A 128 31.45 -12.04 -15.14
N ALA A 129 31.62 -10.85 -15.73
CA ALA A 129 30.60 -9.80 -15.65
C ALA A 129 29.54 -9.86 -16.78
N CYS A 130 29.87 -10.44 -17.93
CA CYS A 130 28.97 -10.56 -19.08
C CYS A 130 28.14 -11.85 -19.05
N GLU A 131 28.71 -12.96 -18.57
CA GLU A 131 28.00 -14.23 -18.41
C GLU A 131 26.91 -14.14 -17.32
N ASP A 132 27.20 -13.49 -16.19
CA ASP A 132 26.28 -13.32 -15.04
C ASP A 132 25.02 -12.52 -15.40
N VAL A 133 25.15 -11.51 -16.26
CA VAL A 133 24.00 -10.70 -16.74
C VAL A 133 23.12 -11.52 -17.70
N GLY A 134 23.74 -12.30 -18.60
CA GLY A 134 23.02 -13.18 -19.52
C GLY A 134 22.25 -14.28 -18.78
N GLU A 135 22.84 -14.88 -17.75
CA GLU A 135 22.17 -15.88 -16.92
C GLU A 135 20.99 -15.31 -16.15
N CYS A 136 21.12 -14.12 -15.56
CA CYS A 136 20.03 -13.47 -14.84
C CYS A 136 18.82 -13.18 -15.75
N MET A 137 19.07 -12.66 -16.95
CA MET A 137 18.02 -12.36 -17.92
C MET A 137 17.30 -13.64 -18.39
N GLU A 138 18.06 -14.72 -18.62
CA GLU A 138 17.49 -15.99 -19.04
C GLU A 138 16.69 -16.66 -17.90
N MET A 139 17.12 -16.54 -16.65
CA MET A 139 16.35 -16.97 -15.48
C MET A 139 15.02 -16.20 -15.35
N GLU A 140 15.04 -14.88 -15.51
CA GLU A 140 13.82 -14.06 -15.48
C GLU A 140 12.85 -14.47 -16.59
N LYS A 141 13.36 -14.67 -17.81
CA LYS A 141 12.57 -15.13 -18.96
C LYS A 141 11.94 -16.50 -18.70
N ARG A 142 12.70 -17.47 -18.16
CA ARG A 142 12.18 -18.78 -17.78
C ARG A 142 11.08 -18.67 -16.72
N SER A 143 11.30 -17.85 -15.69
CA SER A 143 10.31 -17.58 -14.65
C SER A 143 9.02 -17.00 -15.24
N ARG A 144 9.11 -16.02 -16.14
CA ARG A 144 7.94 -15.43 -16.83
C ARG A 144 7.19 -16.44 -17.71
N ILE A 145 7.89 -17.31 -18.44
CA ILE A 145 7.28 -18.37 -19.25
C ILE A 145 6.58 -19.41 -18.37
N GLN A 146 7.20 -19.80 -17.26
CA GLN A 146 6.60 -20.72 -16.29
C GLN A 146 5.31 -20.12 -15.70
N ALA A 147 5.36 -18.86 -15.27
CA ALA A 147 4.21 -18.13 -14.76
C ALA A 147 3.06 -18.07 -15.79
N LEU A 148 3.37 -17.80 -17.06
CA LEU A 148 2.39 -17.82 -18.15
C LEU A 148 1.75 -19.21 -18.31
N THR A 149 2.56 -20.27 -18.25
CA THR A 149 2.09 -21.66 -18.34
C THR A 149 1.13 -22.01 -17.21
N ILE A 150 1.47 -21.62 -15.97
CA ILE A 150 0.62 -21.84 -14.78
C ILE A 150 -0.69 -21.07 -14.94
N CYS A 151 -0.62 -19.79 -15.34
CA CYS A 151 -1.79 -18.94 -15.55
C CYS A 151 -2.73 -19.54 -16.61
N GLN A 152 -2.21 -19.93 -17.77
CA GLN A 152 -3.01 -20.58 -18.83
C GLN A 152 -3.62 -21.90 -18.36
N SER A 153 -2.87 -22.73 -17.62
CA SER A 153 -3.38 -23.99 -17.05
C SER A 153 -4.53 -23.75 -16.06
N HIS A 154 -4.41 -22.75 -15.19
CA HIS A 154 -5.47 -22.36 -14.27
C HIS A 154 -6.71 -21.83 -15.02
N LEU A 155 -6.52 -20.95 -16.01
CA LEU A 155 -7.62 -20.34 -16.76
C LEU A 155 -8.35 -21.33 -17.67
N LYS A 156 -7.69 -22.38 -18.17
CA LYS A 156 -8.38 -23.47 -18.91
C LYS A 156 -9.49 -24.15 -18.09
N GLY A 157 -9.34 -24.19 -16.76
CA GLY A 157 -10.35 -24.74 -15.85
C GLY A 157 -11.46 -23.74 -15.48
N SER A 158 -11.35 -22.47 -15.87
CA SER A 158 -12.29 -21.41 -15.52
C SER A 158 -13.08 -20.94 -16.74
N THR A 159 -14.40 -20.85 -16.61
CA THR A 159 -15.28 -20.26 -17.65
C THR A 159 -15.40 -18.74 -17.51
N ARG A 160 -14.97 -18.17 -16.38
CA ARG A 160 -15.19 -16.77 -16.02
C ARG A 160 -14.08 -15.84 -16.52
N TYR A 161 -12.84 -16.30 -16.54
CA TYR A 161 -11.69 -15.45 -16.89
C TYR A 161 -10.99 -15.94 -18.14
N SER A 162 -10.76 -15.05 -19.09
CA SER A 162 -9.93 -15.31 -20.26
C SER A 162 -8.66 -14.46 -20.25
N LEU A 163 -7.52 -15.08 -20.58
CA LEU A 163 -6.25 -14.38 -20.62
C LEU A 163 -6.25 -13.35 -21.75
N THR A 164 -5.89 -12.11 -21.44
CA THR A 164 -5.67 -11.06 -22.45
C THR A 164 -4.18 -10.89 -22.73
N LYS A 165 -3.37 -10.63 -21.70
CA LYS A 165 -1.94 -10.36 -21.85
C LYS A 165 -1.18 -10.61 -20.54
N GLN A 166 0.06 -11.10 -20.62
CA GLN A 166 1.01 -11.03 -19.51
C GLN A 166 1.63 -9.63 -19.42
N LEU A 167 1.54 -9.00 -18.26
CA LEU A 167 2.00 -7.64 -18.01
C LEU A 167 3.49 -7.62 -17.63
N ASN A 168 4.06 -6.42 -17.58
CA ASN A 168 5.44 -6.21 -17.16
C ASN A 168 5.61 -6.45 -15.65
N ASN A 169 6.86 -6.46 -15.18
CA ASN A 169 7.15 -6.64 -13.76
C ASN A 169 6.92 -5.33 -13.03
N VAL A 170 5.65 -5.00 -12.78
CA VAL A 170 5.22 -3.66 -12.32
C VAL A 170 5.46 -3.41 -10.82
N GLY A 171 5.77 -4.46 -10.06
CA GLY A 171 6.09 -4.41 -8.64
C GLY A 171 7.51 -4.91 -8.35
N SER A 172 8.03 -4.62 -7.16
CA SER A 172 9.41 -4.94 -6.77
C SER A 172 9.66 -6.43 -6.46
N ARG A 173 8.62 -7.26 -6.42
CA ARG A 173 8.73 -8.68 -6.07
C ARG A 173 9.02 -9.49 -7.34
N VAL A 174 10.21 -10.10 -7.39
CA VAL A 174 10.75 -10.77 -8.59
C VAL A 174 10.00 -12.04 -9.01
N ASP A 175 9.35 -12.72 -8.05
CA ASP A 175 8.57 -13.96 -8.25
C ASP A 175 7.06 -13.72 -8.29
N LYS A 176 6.62 -12.45 -8.32
CA LYS A 176 5.23 -12.09 -8.57
C LYS A 176 5.07 -11.74 -10.05
N HIS A 177 4.00 -12.23 -10.65
CA HIS A 177 3.68 -12.00 -12.05
C HIS A 177 2.27 -11.44 -12.19
N TRP A 178 2.07 -10.59 -13.19
CA TRP A 178 0.83 -9.85 -13.41
C TRP A 178 0.27 -10.17 -14.79
N PHE A 179 -1.04 -10.33 -14.88
CA PHE A 179 -1.76 -10.66 -16.10
C PHE A 179 -3.03 -9.80 -16.20
N ALA A 180 -3.27 -9.25 -17.39
CA ALA A 180 -4.57 -8.72 -17.74
C ALA A 180 -5.46 -9.89 -18.18
N VAL A 181 -6.61 -10.02 -17.55
CA VAL A 181 -7.63 -11.03 -17.89
C VAL A 181 -8.98 -10.35 -18.08
N ARG A 182 -9.86 -10.95 -18.87
CA ARG A 182 -11.22 -10.46 -19.08
C ARG A 182 -12.21 -11.33 -18.33
N ASP A 183 -13.01 -10.71 -17.48
CA ASP A 183 -14.20 -11.34 -16.90
C ASP A 183 -15.26 -11.45 -18.01
N THR A 184 -15.52 -12.67 -18.47
CA THR A 184 -16.47 -12.96 -19.56
C THR A 184 -17.91 -12.70 -19.14
N THR A 185 -18.21 -12.85 -17.85
CA THR A 185 -19.55 -12.66 -17.28
C THR A 185 -19.87 -11.18 -17.14
N LEU A 186 -18.91 -10.40 -16.61
CA LEU A 186 -19.08 -8.96 -16.39
C LEU A 186 -18.61 -8.09 -17.56
N LYS A 187 -18.03 -8.70 -18.60
CA LYS A 187 -17.42 -8.03 -19.76
C LYS A 187 -16.45 -6.92 -19.35
N ALA A 188 -15.61 -7.20 -18.35
CA ALA A 188 -14.76 -6.19 -17.75
C ALA A 188 -13.35 -6.71 -17.50
N ASP A 189 -12.36 -5.85 -17.68
CA ASP A 189 -10.96 -6.22 -17.52
C ASP A 189 -10.59 -6.31 -16.03
N ARG A 190 -9.70 -7.24 -15.71
CA ARG A 190 -9.24 -7.57 -14.36
C ARG A 190 -7.75 -7.77 -14.35
N LEU A 191 -7.17 -7.59 -13.16
CA LEU A 191 -5.79 -7.90 -12.89
C LEU A 191 -5.72 -9.22 -12.14
N LEU A 192 -5.03 -10.19 -12.73
CA LEU A 192 -4.65 -11.44 -12.08
C LEU A 192 -3.19 -11.34 -11.66
N THR A 193 -2.89 -11.68 -10.41
CA THR A 193 -1.51 -11.83 -9.92
C THR A 193 -1.24 -13.27 -9.53
N LEU A 194 -0.05 -13.75 -9.87
CA LEU A 194 0.44 -15.09 -9.57
C LEU A 194 1.74 -14.97 -8.80
N ALA A 195 1.89 -15.69 -7.70
CA ALA A 195 3.15 -15.80 -6.96
C ALA A 195 3.26 -17.19 -6.33
N PRO A 196 4.48 -17.74 -6.17
CA PRO A 196 4.65 -18.94 -5.34
C PRO A 196 4.22 -18.65 -3.91
N LEU A 197 3.63 -19.65 -3.25
CA LEU A 197 3.21 -19.53 -1.86
C LEU A 197 4.43 -19.29 -0.98
N SER A 198 4.37 -18.29 -0.10
CA SER A 198 5.47 -17.99 0.80
C SER A 198 5.78 -19.18 1.70
N ARG A 199 7.08 -19.47 1.88
CA ARG A 199 7.57 -20.43 2.88
C ARG A 199 7.19 -20.05 4.30
N ASN A 200 6.88 -18.77 4.53
CA ASN A 200 6.43 -18.23 5.81
C ASN A 200 4.92 -18.28 6.00
N CYS A 201 4.16 -18.84 5.06
CA CYS A 201 2.70 -18.93 5.12
C CYS A 201 2.25 -19.60 6.43
N PRO A 202 1.43 -18.91 7.25
CA PRO A 202 0.99 -19.46 8.53
C PRO A 202 -0.16 -20.47 8.39
N ILE A 203 -0.68 -20.72 7.18
CA ILE A 203 -1.90 -21.49 6.94
C ILE A 203 -1.59 -22.70 6.05
N ASN A 204 -2.17 -23.85 6.38
CA ASN A 204 -2.16 -25.02 5.51
C ASN A 204 -3.22 -24.85 4.43
N ILE A 205 -2.81 -24.81 3.17
CA ILE A 205 -3.74 -24.55 2.06
C ILE A 205 -4.64 -25.76 1.77
N CYS A 206 -5.92 -25.52 1.56
CA CYS A 206 -6.92 -26.50 1.13
C CYS A 206 -8.19 -25.77 0.64
N SER A 207 -9.18 -26.48 0.07
CA SER A 207 -10.39 -25.85 -0.47
C SER A 207 -11.18 -25.07 0.59
N SER A 208 -11.28 -25.57 1.81
CA SER A 208 -12.04 -24.88 2.87
C SER A 208 -11.36 -23.57 3.30
N ILE A 209 -10.03 -23.54 3.34
CA ILE A 209 -9.26 -22.32 3.61
C ILE A 209 -9.43 -21.32 2.46
N ARG A 210 -9.37 -21.78 1.21
CA ARG A 210 -9.63 -20.95 0.04
C ARG A 210 -11.01 -20.30 0.10
N GLU A 211 -12.06 -21.07 0.39
CA GLU A 211 -13.43 -20.56 0.55
C GLU A 211 -13.53 -19.56 1.71
N THR A 212 -12.90 -19.87 2.84
CA THR A 212 -12.86 -18.97 4.01
C THR A 212 -12.17 -17.64 3.69
N LEU A 213 -11.06 -17.67 2.95
CA LEU A 213 -10.34 -16.46 2.50
C LEU A 213 -11.20 -15.62 1.54
N ASN A 214 -11.89 -16.25 0.59
CA ASN A 214 -12.80 -15.53 -0.30
C ASN A 214 -13.97 -14.91 0.47
N HIS A 215 -14.56 -15.62 1.44
CA HIS A 215 -15.59 -15.06 2.32
C HIS A 215 -15.07 -13.88 3.15
N LEU A 216 -13.84 -13.96 3.65
CA LEU A 216 -13.18 -12.84 4.33
C LEU A 216 -13.05 -11.63 3.40
N PHE A 217 -12.52 -11.78 2.18
CA PHE A 217 -12.35 -10.67 1.26
C PHE A 217 -13.68 -10.02 0.85
N LEU A 218 -14.74 -10.81 0.70
CA LEU A 218 -16.09 -10.29 0.49
C LEU A 218 -16.60 -9.48 1.70
N ALA A 219 -16.22 -9.85 2.93
CA ALA A 219 -16.61 -9.14 4.14
C ALA A 219 -15.77 -7.88 4.43
N LEU A 220 -14.59 -7.75 3.81
CA LEU A 220 -13.67 -6.61 3.93
C LEU A 220 -13.94 -5.47 2.91
N GLN A 221 -15.15 -5.39 2.36
CA GLN A 221 -15.53 -4.31 1.46
C GLN A 221 -15.59 -2.96 2.19
N HIS A 222 -14.77 -2.01 1.72
CA HIS A 222 -14.65 -0.66 2.26
C HIS A 222 -14.16 0.29 1.16
N PRO A 223 -14.52 1.59 1.15
CA PRO A 223 -14.16 2.49 0.04
C PRO A 223 -12.66 2.67 -0.12
N TYR A 224 -11.91 2.48 0.97
CA TYR A 224 -10.45 2.61 1.05
C TYR A 224 -9.72 1.27 1.12
N ILE A 225 -10.40 0.15 0.83
CA ILE A 225 -9.78 -1.17 0.64
C ILE A 225 -9.90 -1.56 -0.84
N CYS A 226 -8.80 -2.03 -1.42
CA CYS A 226 -8.80 -2.54 -2.78
C CYS A 226 -9.48 -3.93 -2.78
N PRO A 227 -10.57 -4.13 -3.53
CA PRO A 227 -11.31 -5.37 -3.46
C PRO A 227 -10.51 -6.52 -4.09
N VAL A 228 -10.41 -7.62 -3.35
CA VAL A 228 -10.01 -8.92 -3.87
C VAL A 228 -11.27 -9.64 -4.29
N LEU A 229 -11.37 -9.96 -5.58
CA LEU A 229 -12.56 -10.59 -6.16
C LEU A 229 -12.52 -12.10 -5.98
N ASP A 230 -11.35 -12.69 -6.23
CA ASP A 230 -11.14 -14.13 -6.15
C ASP A 230 -9.70 -14.42 -5.69
N LEU A 231 -9.57 -15.44 -4.84
CA LEU A 231 -8.30 -16.05 -4.46
C LEU A 231 -8.36 -17.56 -4.70
N ASP A 232 -7.34 -18.10 -5.34
CA ASP A 232 -7.19 -19.54 -5.56
C ASP A 232 -5.74 -20.02 -5.30
N PHE A 233 -5.61 -21.33 -5.13
CA PHE A 233 -4.32 -22.01 -5.02
C PHE A 233 -4.15 -23.00 -6.16
N LYS A 234 -2.95 -23.03 -6.74
CA LYS A 234 -2.62 -23.96 -7.83
C LYS A 234 -1.31 -24.66 -7.55
N GLU A 235 -1.34 -25.98 -7.45
CA GLU A 235 -0.12 -26.78 -7.46
C GLU A 235 0.41 -26.90 -8.89
N PHE A 236 1.72 -26.71 -9.05
CA PHE A 236 2.42 -26.92 -10.31
C PHE A 236 3.83 -27.41 -10.03
N ARG A 237 4.14 -28.63 -10.49
CA ARG A 237 5.45 -29.28 -10.32
C ARG A 237 5.90 -29.36 -8.85
N GLY A 238 4.98 -29.70 -7.93
CA GLY A 238 5.29 -29.85 -6.51
C GLY A 238 5.40 -28.54 -5.72
N GLU A 239 5.26 -27.38 -6.37
CA GLU A 239 5.18 -26.08 -5.71
C GLU A 239 3.76 -25.52 -5.76
N ASN A 240 3.35 -24.88 -4.67
CA ASN A 240 2.03 -24.26 -4.57
C ASN A 240 2.11 -22.78 -4.94
N TYR A 241 1.18 -22.33 -5.76
CA TYR A 241 1.05 -20.93 -6.18
C TYR A 241 -0.24 -20.34 -5.67
N VAL A 242 -0.21 -19.03 -5.42
CA VAL A 242 -1.36 -18.20 -5.08
C VAL A 242 -1.76 -17.39 -6.30
N ILE A 243 -3.04 -17.44 -6.63
CA ILE A 243 -3.64 -16.67 -7.70
C ILE A 243 -4.65 -15.72 -7.07
N LEU A 244 -4.56 -14.45 -7.41
CA LEU A 244 -5.42 -13.40 -6.88
C LEU A 244 -5.98 -12.57 -8.03
N VAL A 245 -7.28 -12.33 -8.06
CA VAL A 245 -7.95 -11.48 -9.05
C VAL A 245 -8.51 -10.24 -8.38
N GLN A 246 -8.24 -9.07 -8.96
CA GLN A 246 -8.74 -7.76 -8.52
C GLN A 246 -9.17 -6.91 -9.72
N PRO A 247 -9.92 -5.81 -9.54
CA PRO A 247 -10.14 -4.85 -10.62
C PRO A 247 -8.82 -4.32 -11.16
N ILE A 248 -8.70 -4.21 -12.48
CA ILE A 248 -7.58 -3.50 -13.07
C ILE A 248 -7.70 -2.02 -12.74
N ASN A 249 -6.59 -1.39 -12.34
CA ASN A 249 -6.57 -0.03 -11.81
C ASN A 249 -5.60 0.86 -12.60
N GLN A 250 -5.59 2.16 -12.28
CA GLN A 250 -4.80 3.17 -12.99
C GLN A 250 -3.38 3.35 -12.41
N GLY A 251 -2.97 2.51 -11.47
CA GLY A 251 -1.67 2.57 -10.82
C GLY A 251 -1.76 2.79 -9.32
N SER A 252 -0.58 2.78 -8.71
CA SER A 252 -0.36 2.92 -7.28
C SER A 252 -0.12 4.39 -6.87
N LEU A 253 -0.14 4.65 -5.57
CA LEU A 253 0.33 5.91 -4.98
C LEU A 253 1.79 6.17 -5.34
N LYS A 254 2.60 5.11 -5.47
CA LYS A 254 3.98 5.24 -5.95
C LYS A 254 4.04 5.79 -7.37
N ASP A 255 3.21 5.27 -8.27
CA ASP A 255 3.11 5.79 -9.65
C ASP A 255 2.73 7.28 -9.64
N LEU A 256 1.78 7.67 -8.78
CA LEU A 256 1.38 9.07 -8.61
C LEU A 256 2.52 9.97 -8.11
N ILE A 257 3.28 9.54 -7.10
CA ILE A 257 4.41 10.31 -6.53
C ILE A 257 5.51 10.56 -7.57
N TYR A 258 5.73 9.58 -8.44
CA TYR A 258 6.76 9.61 -9.48
C TYR A 258 6.25 10.16 -10.83
N GLY A 259 4.97 10.52 -10.94
CA GLY A 259 4.38 11.11 -12.15
C GLY A 259 4.18 10.12 -13.30
N ILE A 260 3.92 8.85 -13.00
CA ILE A 260 3.68 7.78 -13.98
C ILE A 260 2.18 7.69 -14.28
N GLU A 261 1.71 8.42 -15.30
CA GLU A 261 0.26 8.57 -15.56
C GLU A 261 -0.33 7.60 -16.59
N ARG A 262 0.46 7.09 -17.55
CA ARG A 262 -0.08 6.33 -18.71
C ARG A 262 0.55 4.95 -18.94
N ASN A 263 1.66 4.64 -18.26
CA ASN A 263 2.48 3.45 -18.53
C ASN A 263 2.68 2.52 -17.32
N CYS A 264 1.88 2.66 -16.25
CA CYS A 264 2.10 1.93 -14.99
C CYS A 264 2.13 0.40 -15.13
N TRP A 265 1.49 -0.15 -16.18
CA TRP A 265 1.43 -1.59 -16.52
C TRP A 265 2.37 -2.04 -17.65
N ASN A 266 2.95 -1.10 -18.39
CA ASN A 266 3.73 -1.34 -19.61
C ASN A 266 5.24 -1.05 -19.44
N GLU A 267 5.66 -0.73 -18.21
CA GLU A 267 7.05 -0.46 -17.86
C GLU A 267 7.40 -1.24 -16.59
N ASP A 268 8.63 -1.76 -16.54
CA ASP A 268 9.08 -2.52 -15.38
C ASP A 268 9.31 -1.60 -14.17
N TRP A 269 9.08 -2.13 -12.98
CA TRP A 269 9.28 -1.46 -11.71
C TRP A 269 10.68 -0.83 -11.61
N SER A 270 11.71 -1.53 -12.07
CA SER A 270 13.10 -1.06 -12.04
C SER A 270 13.36 0.15 -12.93
N GLN A 271 12.48 0.45 -13.88
CA GLN A 271 12.60 1.57 -14.80
C GLN A 271 11.72 2.76 -14.34
N LYS A 272 10.51 2.47 -13.82
CA LYS A 272 9.53 3.49 -13.39
C LYS A 272 10.02 4.45 -12.30
N TYR A 273 10.92 3.99 -11.42
CA TYR A 273 11.27 4.71 -10.19
C TYR A 273 12.76 5.05 -10.08
N VAL A 274 13.47 5.11 -11.22
CA VAL A 274 14.91 5.44 -11.27
C VAL A 274 15.16 6.90 -10.88
N THR A 275 14.24 7.79 -11.24
CA THR A 275 14.35 9.23 -10.97
C THR A 275 13.54 9.61 -9.75
N ARG A 276 13.98 10.65 -9.02
CA ARG A 276 13.23 11.22 -7.90
C ARG A 276 11.88 11.74 -8.40
N GLY A 277 10.81 11.36 -7.69
CA GLY A 277 9.47 11.87 -7.91
C GLY A 277 9.32 13.34 -7.50
N LYS A 278 8.19 13.95 -7.86
CA LYS A 278 7.94 15.38 -7.57
C LYS A 278 7.39 15.62 -6.16
N GLY A 279 6.94 14.56 -5.49
CA GLY A 279 6.11 14.68 -4.29
C GLY A 279 4.72 15.24 -4.62
N LEU A 280 3.84 15.28 -3.63
CA LEU A 280 2.44 15.66 -3.77
C LEU A 280 2.13 16.96 -3.03
N PRO A 281 1.20 17.80 -3.52
CA PRO A 281 0.73 18.97 -2.79
C PRO A 281 0.13 18.59 -1.43
N LEU A 282 0.32 19.43 -0.41
CA LEU A 282 -0.14 19.16 0.96
C LEU A 282 -1.62 18.73 1.07
N PRO A 283 -2.60 19.37 0.39
CA PRO A 283 -3.99 18.93 0.46
C PRO A 283 -4.21 17.50 -0.05
N GLN A 284 -3.39 17.05 -1.00
CA GLN A 284 -3.43 15.69 -1.52
C GLN A 284 -2.79 14.71 -0.51
N VAL A 285 -1.66 15.08 0.09
CA VAL A 285 -1.02 14.30 1.17
C VAL A 285 -1.98 14.09 2.33
N GLN A 286 -2.64 15.14 2.80
CA GLN A 286 -3.63 15.08 3.88
C GLN A 286 -4.80 14.14 3.55
N ARG A 287 -5.36 14.27 2.35
CA ARG A 287 -6.49 13.44 1.91
C ARG A 287 -6.12 11.97 1.79
N LEU A 288 -5.05 11.66 1.06
CA LEU A 288 -4.64 10.28 0.84
C LEU A 288 -4.16 9.64 2.16
N GLY A 289 -3.44 10.40 3.00
CA GLY A 289 -3.04 9.97 4.34
C GLY A 289 -4.24 9.63 5.22
N ARG A 290 -5.28 10.50 5.26
CA ARG A 290 -6.52 10.22 5.98
C ARG A 290 -7.20 8.94 5.48
N GLN A 291 -7.32 8.76 4.17
CA GLN A 291 -7.95 7.56 3.58
C GLN A 291 -7.19 6.27 3.92
N ILE A 292 -5.85 6.31 3.96
CA ILE A 292 -5.02 5.17 4.38
C ILE A 292 -5.25 4.86 5.85
N LEU A 293 -5.28 5.86 6.73
CA LEU A 293 -5.53 5.66 8.17
C LEU A 293 -6.92 5.05 8.42
N GLU A 294 -7.96 5.50 7.72
CA GLU A 294 -9.30 4.90 7.79
C GLU A 294 -9.31 3.44 7.33
N ALA A 295 -8.54 3.10 6.29
CA ALA A 295 -8.39 1.71 5.85
C ALA A 295 -7.73 0.83 6.93
N LEU A 296 -6.69 1.34 7.59
CA LEU A 296 -6.02 0.64 8.69
C LEU A 296 -6.94 0.47 9.90
N LEU A 297 -7.68 1.52 10.28
CA LEU A 297 -8.65 1.46 11.38
C LEU A 297 -9.74 0.43 11.08
N PHE A 298 -10.32 0.46 9.87
CA PHE A 298 -11.32 -0.52 9.45
C PHE A 298 -10.81 -1.95 9.58
N LEU A 299 -9.60 -2.24 9.10
CA LEU A 299 -9.00 -3.58 9.21
C LEU A 299 -8.82 -4.00 10.67
N LYS A 300 -8.34 -3.08 11.53
CA LYS A 300 -8.20 -3.30 12.97
C LYS A 300 -9.55 -3.63 13.62
N GLU A 301 -10.60 -2.87 13.34
CA GLU A 301 -11.97 -3.10 13.84
C GLU A 301 -12.56 -4.44 13.37
N ARG A 302 -12.16 -4.92 12.18
CA ARG A 302 -12.52 -6.26 11.68
C ARG A 302 -11.65 -7.38 12.24
N GLY A 303 -10.74 -7.08 13.15
CA GLY A 303 -9.83 -8.08 13.72
C GLY A 303 -8.85 -8.65 12.70
N PHE A 304 -8.53 -7.91 11.62
CA PHE A 304 -7.46 -8.28 10.72
C PHE A 304 -6.10 -8.20 11.44
N PRO A 305 -5.11 -9.06 11.14
CA PRO A 305 -3.78 -8.94 11.74
C PRO A 305 -3.10 -7.62 11.33
N THR A 306 -2.16 -7.15 12.16
CA THR A 306 -1.41 -5.91 11.89
C THR A 306 -0.85 -5.88 10.47
N VAL A 307 -1.06 -4.77 9.78
CA VAL A 307 -0.64 -4.59 8.39
C VAL A 307 0.85 -4.27 8.35
N THR A 308 1.68 -5.22 7.91
CA THR A 308 3.15 -5.06 7.84
C THR A 308 3.68 -4.84 6.43
N HIS A 309 2.78 -4.68 5.44
CA HIS A 309 3.10 -4.57 4.03
C HIS A 309 2.69 -3.23 3.41
N LEU A 310 2.30 -2.25 4.25
CA LEU A 310 1.95 -0.92 3.78
C LEU A 310 3.18 -0.22 3.20
N HIS A 311 3.10 0.17 1.94
CA HIS A 311 4.01 1.07 1.24
C HIS A 311 3.25 1.70 0.07
N SER A 312 3.77 2.77 -0.54
CA SER A 312 3.10 3.50 -1.63
C SER A 312 2.71 2.61 -2.82
N GLY A 313 3.53 1.60 -3.14
CA GLY A 313 3.23 0.61 -4.19
C GLY A 313 2.07 -0.34 -3.88
N ASN A 314 1.65 -0.47 -2.61
CA ASN A 314 0.49 -1.25 -2.18
C ASN A 314 -0.73 -0.39 -1.87
N VAL A 315 -0.73 0.89 -2.26
CA VAL A 315 -1.89 1.76 -2.19
C VAL A 315 -2.30 2.08 -3.62
N ILE A 316 -3.51 1.71 -4.03
CA ILE A 316 -4.04 2.02 -5.35
C ILE A 316 -4.73 3.37 -5.31
N VAL A 317 -4.45 4.25 -6.27
CA VAL A 317 -5.09 5.57 -6.35
C VAL A 317 -5.95 5.66 -7.60
N GLN A 318 -7.21 6.00 -7.41
CA GLN A 318 -8.14 6.21 -8.53
C GLN A 318 -9.08 7.36 -8.21
N ASN A 319 -9.13 8.36 -9.10
CA ASN A 319 -9.97 9.56 -8.95
C ASN A 319 -9.78 10.26 -7.59
N GLY A 320 -8.55 10.29 -7.06
CA GLY A 320 -8.24 10.91 -5.76
C GLY A 320 -8.64 10.07 -4.54
N VAL A 321 -8.99 8.80 -4.72
CA VAL A 321 -9.28 7.84 -3.64
C VAL A 321 -8.15 6.83 -3.52
N ALA A 322 -7.49 6.79 -2.36
CA ALA A 322 -6.52 5.78 -1.96
C ALA A 322 -7.23 4.52 -1.46
N ARG A 323 -6.77 3.36 -1.94
CA ARG A 323 -7.25 2.03 -1.52
C ARG A 323 -6.08 1.14 -1.15
N LEU A 324 -6.04 0.68 0.09
CA LEU A 324 -5.02 -0.27 0.54
C LEU A 324 -5.22 -1.61 -0.17
N ALA A 325 -4.17 -2.11 -0.81
CA ALA A 325 -4.11 -3.39 -1.50
C ALA A 325 -3.06 -4.29 -0.85
N GLY A 326 -2.98 -5.54 -1.33
CA GLY A 326 -1.94 -6.47 -0.87
C GLY A 326 -2.29 -7.17 0.44
N LEU A 327 -3.56 -7.20 0.86
CA LEU A 327 -4.00 -7.82 2.12
C LEU A 327 -3.63 -9.31 2.21
N GLU A 328 -3.53 -10.00 1.07
CA GLU A 328 -3.04 -11.37 0.99
C GLU A 328 -1.63 -11.53 1.56
N ASN A 329 -0.81 -10.46 1.54
CA ASN A 329 0.55 -10.51 2.08
C ASN A 329 0.56 -10.84 3.57
N THR A 330 -0.30 -10.18 4.35
CA THR A 330 -0.43 -10.44 5.80
C THR A 330 -0.92 -11.86 6.06
N LEU A 331 -1.91 -12.33 5.29
CA LEU A 331 -2.54 -13.63 5.52
C LEU A 331 -1.64 -14.81 5.11
N LEU A 332 -0.89 -14.65 4.03
CA LEU A 332 -0.08 -15.71 3.42
C LEU A 332 1.41 -15.58 3.72
N GLY A 333 1.79 -14.70 4.65
CA GLY A 333 3.17 -14.60 5.13
C GLY A 333 4.14 -14.02 4.11
N PHE A 334 3.68 -13.16 3.21
CA PHE A 334 4.57 -12.40 2.35
C PHE A 334 5.00 -11.09 3.02
N THR A 335 6.21 -10.66 2.71
CA THR A 335 6.77 -9.38 3.18
C THR A 335 6.95 -8.40 2.02
N SER A 336 6.99 -7.11 2.35
CA SER A 336 7.34 -6.04 1.41
C SER A 336 8.86 -5.84 1.39
N ARG A 337 9.36 -5.12 0.37
CA ARG A 337 10.79 -4.77 0.27
C ARG A 337 11.26 -3.92 1.46
N ILE A 338 10.40 -3.09 2.02
CA ILE A 338 10.72 -2.22 3.17
C ILE A 338 10.62 -2.97 4.51
N TYR A 339 10.09 -4.19 4.54
CA TYR A 339 9.87 -4.95 5.78
C TYR A 339 11.13 -5.06 6.66
N PRO A 340 12.34 -5.36 6.12
CA PRO A 340 13.56 -5.40 6.94
C PRO A 340 13.91 -4.05 7.56
N VAL A 341 13.61 -2.94 6.88
CA VAL A 341 13.87 -1.58 7.36
C VAL A 341 12.97 -1.25 8.53
N VAL A 342 11.66 -1.45 8.37
CA VAL A 342 10.65 -1.10 9.40
C VAL A 342 10.62 -2.07 10.59
N THR A 343 11.20 -3.26 10.45
CA THR A 343 11.31 -4.26 11.53
C THR A 343 12.71 -4.42 12.10
N SER A 344 13.64 -3.51 11.76
CA SER A 344 15.01 -3.52 12.26
C SER A 344 15.13 -3.36 13.78
N ARG A 345 14.08 -2.85 14.45
CA ARG A 345 14.01 -2.65 15.90
C ARG A 345 12.89 -3.49 16.52
N SER A 346 13.23 -4.40 17.43
CA SER A 346 12.31 -5.41 18.00
C SER A 346 11.23 -4.85 18.93
N SER A 347 11.46 -3.69 19.57
CA SER A 347 10.57 -3.06 20.54
C SER A 347 9.29 -2.47 19.92
N HIS A 348 9.15 -2.46 18.60
CA HIS A 348 8.12 -1.68 17.89
C HIS A 348 7.21 -2.52 16.99
N LEU A 349 7.26 -3.85 17.12
CA LEU A 349 6.54 -4.78 16.23
C LEU A 349 5.01 -4.63 16.29
N ASN A 350 4.48 -4.06 17.37
CA ASN A 350 3.04 -3.79 17.53
C ASN A 350 2.56 -2.55 16.75
N PHE A 351 3.47 -1.71 16.27
CA PHE A 351 3.19 -0.41 15.63
C PHE A 351 3.78 -0.32 14.22
N ILE A 352 4.06 -1.47 13.58
CA ILE A 352 4.64 -1.51 12.23
C ILE A 352 3.76 -0.79 11.21
N ASP A 353 2.44 -0.86 11.35
CA ASP A 353 1.49 -0.17 10.47
C ASP A 353 1.66 1.36 10.53
N THR A 354 1.88 1.91 11.72
CA THR A 354 2.14 3.32 11.99
C THR A 354 3.51 3.75 11.44
N ILE A 355 4.53 2.92 11.63
CA ILE A 355 5.87 3.15 11.06
C ILE A 355 5.81 3.13 9.53
N CYS A 356 5.17 2.13 8.93
CA CYS A 356 4.92 2.06 7.49
C CYS A 356 4.15 3.28 6.99
N PHE A 357 3.18 3.77 7.75
CA PHE A 357 2.44 4.99 7.42
C PHE A 357 3.36 6.23 7.39
N GLY A 358 4.25 6.38 8.37
CA GLY A 358 5.27 7.43 8.38
C GLY A 358 6.18 7.38 7.14
N HIS A 359 6.60 6.19 6.73
CA HIS A 359 7.36 5.98 5.48
C HIS A 359 6.58 6.44 4.24
N VAL A 360 5.29 6.12 4.16
CA VAL A 360 4.42 6.56 3.04
C VAL A 360 4.20 8.07 3.05
N LEU A 361 4.01 8.69 4.22
CA LEU A 361 3.90 10.15 4.36
C LEU A 361 5.15 10.86 3.87
N PHE A 362 6.32 10.35 4.28
CA PHE A 362 7.59 10.88 3.83
C PHE A 362 7.72 10.79 2.30
N GLU A 363 7.47 9.61 1.72
CA GLU A 363 7.60 9.41 0.26
C GLU A 363 6.65 10.33 -0.53
N MET A 364 5.42 10.51 -0.04
CA MET A 364 4.46 11.45 -0.63
C MET A 364 4.99 12.88 -0.67
N CYS A 365 5.82 13.29 0.28
CA CYS A 365 6.34 14.65 0.35
C CYS A 365 7.69 14.81 -0.37
N ALA A 366 8.60 13.86 -0.19
CA ALA A 366 9.98 13.92 -0.63
C ALA A 366 10.18 13.45 -2.08
N GLY A 367 9.28 12.60 -2.59
CA GLY A 367 9.41 11.98 -3.91
C GLY A 367 10.39 10.82 -3.97
N TYR A 368 10.81 10.27 -2.82
CA TYR A 368 11.68 9.10 -2.73
C TYR A 368 11.42 8.32 -1.43
N GLU A 369 11.75 7.03 -1.43
CA GLU A 369 11.56 6.16 -0.27
C GLU A 369 12.68 6.32 0.76
N LEU A 370 12.33 6.16 2.04
CA LEU A 370 13.33 5.96 3.08
C LEU A 370 13.94 4.56 2.98
N CYS A 371 15.26 4.50 3.08
CA CYS A 371 16.02 3.24 3.19
C CYS A 371 16.46 2.95 4.64
N SER A 372 16.17 3.86 5.57
CA SER A 372 16.47 3.77 7.00
C SER A 372 15.19 3.67 7.82
N PHE A 373 15.28 3.19 9.06
CA PHE A 373 14.13 3.06 9.95
C PHE A 373 13.37 4.38 10.12
N LYS A 374 14.11 5.48 10.33
CA LYS A 374 13.61 6.86 10.44
C LYS A 374 14.33 7.79 9.46
N PRO A 375 13.74 8.94 9.08
CA PRO A 375 14.43 9.93 8.26
C PRO A 375 15.62 10.55 9.00
N THR A 376 16.67 10.91 8.27
CA THR A 376 17.79 11.72 8.78
C THR A 376 17.43 13.21 8.73
N GLU A 377 18.18 14.05 9.44
CA GLU A 377 18.01 15.51 9.40
C GLU A 377 18.08 16.07 7.96
N THR A 378 19.00 15.56 7.14
CA THR A 378 19.09 15.91 5.72
C THR A 378 17.82 15.56 4.96
N GLN A 379 17.24 14.38 5.22
CA GLN A 379 15.99 13.95 4.59
C GLN A 379 14.78 14.74 5.08
N LEU A 380 14.75 15.16 6.34
CA LEU A 380 13.72 16.07 6.86
C LEU A 380 13.83 17.46 6.22
N SER A 381 15.04 17.95 5.97
CA SER A 381 15.26 19.24 5.30
C SER A 381 14.69 19.29 3.87
N ASP A 382 14.68 18.14 3.15
CA ASP A 382 14.07 18.00 1.81
C ASP A 382 12.55 18.30 1.80
N ILE A 383 11.89 18.18 2.95
CA ILE A 383 10.44 18.34 3.09
C ILE A 383 10.06 19.50 4.02
N ASN A 384 10.99 20.43 4.28
CA ASN A 384 10.80 21.60 5.15
C ASN A 384 9.57 22.48 4.80
N LYS A 385 9.15 22.47 3.53
CA LYS A 385 7.93 23.14 3.04
C LYS A 385 6.63 22.54 3.59
N TYR A 386 6.70 21.42 4.31
CA TYR A 386 5.57 20.73 4.93
C TYR A 386 5.70 20.66 6.46
N PRO A 387 5.59 21.80 7.19
CA PRO A 387 5.83 21.83 8.64
C PRO A 387 4.89 20.89 9.42
N GLN A 388 3.62 20.77 9.01
CA GLN A 388 2.66 19.85 9.65
C GLN A 388 2.99 18.38 9.41
N ILE A 389 3.73 18.06 8.35
CA ILE A 389 4.20 16.69 8.09
C ILE A 389 5.42 16.40 8.95
N LEU A 390 6.35 17.35 9.08
CA LEU A 390 7.51 17.21 9.96
C LEU A 390 7.08 16.87 11.40
N GLU A 391 6.09 17.60 11.94
CA GLU A 391 5.52 17.36 13.27
C GLU A 391 4.99 15.92 13.44
N ILE A 392 4.29 15.40 12.44
CA ILE A 392 3.82 14.00 12.49
C ILE A 392 4.96 13.00 12.36
N LEU A 393 5.94 13.26 11.50
CA LEU A 393 7.08 12.34 11.36
C LEU A 393 7.89 12.30 12.66
N GLU A 394 8.06 13.44 13.33
CA GLU A 394 8.65 13.50 14.68
C GLU A 394 7.81 12.69 15.67
N LEU A 395 6.49 12.86 15.69
CA LEU A 395 5.58 12.06 16.51
C LEU A 395 5.66 10.55 16.20
N ILE A 396 5.92 10.14 14.96
CA ILE A 396 6.02 8.72 14.61
C ILE A 396 7.40 8.15 14.94
N PHE A 397 8.49 8.90 14.74
CA PHE A 397 9.85 8.36 14.75
C PHE A 397 10.70 8.76 15.97
N GLU A 398 10.47 9.91 16.58
CA GLU A 398 11.22 10.41 17.75
C GLU A 398 10.48 10.03 19.03
N GLN A 399 10.48 8.72 19.33
CA GLN A 399 9.81 8.16 20.51
C GLN A 399 10.84 7.60 21.51
N PRO A 400 11.30 8.43 22.48
CA PRO A 400 12.33 8.03 23.44
C PRO A 400 11.90 6.84 24.31
N ASP A 401 10.60 6.74 24.62
CA ASP A 401 10.04 5.64 25.43
C ASP A 401 9.46 4.48 24.59
N ALA A 402 9.77 4.41 23.30
CA ALA A 402 9.21 3.43 22.37
C ALA A 402 7.66 3.45 22.29
N ARG A 403 7.03 4.57 22.65
CA ARG A 403 5.58 4.75 22.58
C ARG A 403 5.17 5.35 21.25
N TYR A 404 4.73 4.53 20.31
CA TYR A 404 4.28 5.00 19.01
C TYR A 404 2.82 5.45 19.07
N PRO A 405 2.43 6.48 18.30
CA PRO A 405 1.03 6.86 18.20
C PRO A 405 0.23 5.72 17.57
N SER A 406 -0.97 5.45 18.07
CA SER A 406 -1.88 4.51 17.43
C SER A 406 -2.48 5.12 16.16
N VAL A 407 -3.05 4.28 15.28
CA VAL A 407 -3.81 4.74 14.11
C VAL A 407 -4.95 5.68 14.51
N GLU A 408 -5.62 5.40 15.62
CA GLU A 408 -6.67 6.28 16.18
C GLU A 408 -6.12 7.63 16.63
N GLU A 409 -4.98 7.65 17.32
CA GLU A 409 -4.32 8.90 17.74
C GLU A 409 -3.91 9.73 16.51
N LEU A 410 -3.37 9.09 15.46
CA LEU A 410 -3.08 9.77 14.20
C LEU A 410 -4.35 10.31 13.52
N LEU A 411 -5.47 9.58 13.53
CA LEU A 411 -6.73 10.07 12.96
C LEU A 411 -7.30 11.30 13.68
N LEU A 412 -6.99 11.45 14.97
CA LEU A 412 -7.39 12.60 15.79
C LEU A 412 -6.43 13.79 15.64
N HIS A 413 -5.27 13.61 15.00
CA HIS A 413 -4.31 14.68 14.75
C HIS A 413 -4.88 15.75 13.81
N ASP A 414 -4.50 17.01 14.03
CA ASP A 414 -5.00 18.18 13.32
C ASP A 414 -4.84 18.12 11.80
N LEU A 415 -3.77 17.46 11.35
CA LEU A 415 -3.50 17.20 9.93
C LEU A 415 -4.63 16.39 9.24
N PHE A 416 -5.31 15.51 9.99
CA PHE A 416 -6.23 14.51 9.42
C PHE A 416 -7.67 14.66 9.90
N ARG A 417 -7.91 15.12 11.14
CA ARG A 417 -9.24 15.10 11.79
C ARG A 417 -10.32 15.88 11.04
N ASN A 418 -9.94 16.94 10.33
CA ASN A 418 -10.85 17.85 9.64
C ASN A 418 -10.99 17.58 8.14
N ILE A 419 -10.36 16.50 7.64
CA ILE A 419 -10.42 16.14 6.23
C ILE A 419 -11.74 15.43 5.93
N ASP A 420 -12.54 16.06 5.09
CA ASP A 420 -13.84 15.55 4.68
C ASP A 420 -13.73 14.41 3.66
N LEU A 421 -14.16 13.23 4.09
CA LEU A 421 -14.15 12.00 3.31
C LEU A 421 -15.53 11.71 2.71
N ARG A 422 -15.73 12.16 1.47
CA ARG A 422 -17.01 12.05 0.76
C ARG A 422 -17.48 10.61 0.63
N GLU A 423 -16.55 9.67 0.43
CA GLU A 423 -16.88 8.25 0.23
C GLU A 423 -17.43 7.59 1.50
N MET A 424 -17.17 8.17 2.68
CA MET A 424 -17.73 7.69 3.94
C MET A 424 -19.14 8.24 4.21
N ARG A 425 -19.55 9.33 3.55
CA ARG A 425 -20.88 9.94 3.75
C ARG A 425 -22.01 9.17 3.07
N SER A 426 -21.72 8.55 1.93
CA SER A 426 -22.70 7.88 1.08
C SER A 426 -22.89 6.40 1.40
N ALA A 427 -22.16 5.88 2.39
CA ALA A 427 -22.27 4.49 2.76
C ALA A 427 -23.34 4.29 3.84
N PRO A 428 -24.36 3.44 3.60
CA PRO A 428 -25.23 2.99 4.66
C PRO A 428 -24.40 2.36 5.77
N VAL A 429 -24.63 2.75 7.02
CA VAL A 429 -23.93 2.26 8.23
C VAL A 429 -23.90 0.72 8.32
N THR A 430 -24.83 0.04 7.63
CA THR A 430 -24.97 -1.41 7.54
C THR A 430 -24.07 -2.09 6.49
N MET A 431 -23.50 -1.37 5.51
CA MET A 431 -22.65 -1.98 4.48
C MET A 431 -21.23 -2.28 4.95
N PHE A 432 -20.73 -1.57 5.96
CA PHE A 432 -19.36 -1.75 6.47
C PHE A 432 -19.24 -2.65 7.69
N ARG A 433 -20.31 -3.38 8.05
CA ARG A 433 -20.30 -4.29 9.20
C ARG A 433 -21.01 -5.64 8.97
N PRO A 434 -20.83 -6.36 7.84
CA PRO A 434 -21.16 -7.78 7.84
C PRO A 434 -20.42 -8.49 8.99
N THR A 435 -21.17 -9.17 9.85
CA THR A 435 -20.57 -9.98 10.92
C THR A 435 -19.69 -11.04 10.27
N LEU A 436 -18.42 -11.13 10.72
CA LEU A 436 -17.52 -12.14 10.21
C LEU A 436 -18.01 -13.53 10.64
N SER A 437 -17.99 -14.49 9.72
CA SER A 437 -18.37 -15.85 10.05
C SER A 437 -17.38 -16.47 11.04
N PRO A 438 -17.80 -17.42 11.90
CA PRO A 438 -16.89 -18.07 12.85
C PRO A 438 -15.62 -18.68 12.20
N PRO A 439 -15.67 -19.32 11.02
CA PRO A 439 -14.48 -19.79 10.32
C PRO A 439 -13.47 -18.67 9.99
N VAL A 440 -13.97 -17.50 9.58
CA VAL A 440 -13.14 -16.34 9.28
C VAL A 440 -12.48 -15.80 10.54
N VAL A 441 -13.24 -15.64 11.63
CA VAL A 441 -12.68 -15.17 12.92
C VAL A 441 -11.60 -16.13 13.42
N ASN A 442 -11.89 -17.44 13.42
CA ASN A 442 -10.93 -18.47 13.83
C ASN A 442 -9.65 -18.46 13.00
N LEU A 443 -9.77 -18.23 11.69
CA LEU A 443 -8.63 -18.10 10.78
C LEU A 443 -7.76 -16.90 11.17
N LEU A 444 -8.35 -15.71 11.32
CA LEU A 444 -7.62 -14.49 11.67
C LEU A 444 -6.91 -14.61 13.02
N ASP A 445 -7.58 -15.16 14.03
CA ASP A 445 -6.99 -15.36 15.35
C ASP A 445 -5.87 -16.42 15.32
N GLY A 446 -6.02 -17.47 14.51
CA GLY A 446 -4.96 -18.45 14.26
C GLY A 446 -3.70 -17.82 13.69
N ILE A 447 -3.86 -16.90 12.73
CA ILE A 447 -2.75 -16.16 12.11
C ILE A 447 -2.08 -15.25 13.14
N LYS A 448 -2.86 -14.44 13.88
CA LYS A 448 -2.32 -13.54 14.94
C LYS A 448 -1.49 -14.29 15.98
N ARG A 449 -1.97 -15.43 16.48
CA ARG A 449 -1.24 -16.26 17.45
C ARG A 449 0.12 -16.71 16.90
N LYS A 450 0.18 -17.12 15.63
CA LYS A 450 1.44 -17.53 14.98
C LYS A 450 2.42 -16.36 14.81
N HIS A 451 1.94 -15.16 14.50
CA HIS A 451 2.79 -13.97 14.41
C HIS A 451 3.39 -13.58 15.76
N ILE A 452 2.59 -13.61 16.84
CA ILE A 452 3.05 -13.33 18.20
C ILE A 452 4.14 -14.35 18.60
N ASN A 453 3.91 -15.64 18.33
CA ASN A 453 4.90 -16.67 18.67
C ASN A 453 6.22 -16.50 17.91
N LYS A 454 6.19 -16.13 16.62
CA LYS A 454 7.41 -15.83 15.85
C LYS A 454 8.17 -14.62 16.42
N SER A 455 7.46 -13.59 16.87
CA SER A 455 8.07 -12.42 17.52
C SER A 455 8.79 -12.79 18.82
N ARG A 456 8.15 -13.61 19.68
CA ARG A 456 8.74 -14.08 20.95
C ARG A 456 9.99 -14.94 20.74
N HIS A 457 10.00 -15.79 19.71
CA HIS A 457 11.17 -16.61 19.40
C HIS A 457 12.34 -15.75 18.93
N ARG A 458 12.09 -14.70 18.13
CA ARG A 458 13.12 -13.74 17.71
C ARG A 458 13.70 -12.94 18.89
N SER A 459 12.89 -12.59 19.89
CA SER A 459 13.38 -11.91 21.09
C SER A 459 14.22 -12.81 22.01
N HIS A 460 14.02 -14.13 21.96
CA HIS A 460 14.81 -15.09 22.76
C HIS A 460 16.08 -15.54 22.01
N SER A 461 16.04 -15.67 20.69
CA SER A 461 17.23 -16.03 19.89
C SER A 461 18.24 -14.89 19.73
N ALA A 462 17.91 -13.66 20.13
CA ALA A 462 18.85 -12.55 20.17
C ALA A 462 19.82 -12.62 21.37
N GLY A 463 19.60 -13.56 22.31
CA GLY A 463 20.45 -13.76 23.49
C GLY A 463 21.53 -14.84 23.36
N ASP A 464 21.49 -15.67 22.31
CA ASP A 464 22.46 -16.74 22.10
C ASP A 464 23.09 -16.60 20.70
N VAL A 465 24.24 -15.92 20.64
CA VAL A 465 25.15 -15.98 19.49
C VAL A 465 26.09 -17.17 19.72
N PRO A 466 26.00 -18.27 18.96
CA PRO A 466 27.06 -19.27 18.96
C PRO A 466 28.27 -18.64 18.27
N ALA A 467 29.42 -18.63 18.95
CA ALA A 467 30.69 -18.20 18.39
C ALA A 467 31.04 -19.07 17.15
N ALA A 468 30.68 -18.60 15.96
CA ALA A 468 30.99 -19.27 14.71
C ALA A 468 32.45 -18.96 14.33
N ARG A 469 33.26 -20.02 14.32
CA ARG A 469 34.64 -20.06 13.85
C ARG A 469 34.75 -19.45 12.44
N ARG A 470 35.70 -18.52 12.28
CA ARG A 470 36.22 -18.08 10.98
C ARG A 470 36.73 -19.28 10.19
N ILE A 471 36.22 -19.47 8.98
CA ILE A 471 36.93 -20.18 7.93
C ILE A 471 36.87 -19.29 6.69
N TYR A 472 38.06 -18.85 6.27
CA TYR A 472 38.32 -18.21 4.98
C TYR A 472 38.03 -19.20 3.85
N TRP A 473 37.33 -18.77 2.81
CA TRP A 473 37.76 -18.74 1.39
C TRP A 473 36.76 -17.89 0.60
#